data_AF-A0A5C7XMX0-F1
#
_entry.id   AF-A0A5C7XMX0-F1
#
_cell.length_a   1.000
_cell.length_b   1.000
_cell.length_c   1.000
_cell.angle_alpha   90.00
_cell.angle_beta   90.00
_cell.angle_gamma   90.00
#
_symmetry.space_group_name_H-M   'P 1'
#
loop_
_entity.id
_entity.type
_entity.pdbx_description
1 polymer ?
#
loop_
_entity_poly.entity_id
_entity_poly.type
_entity_poly.pdbx_seq_one_letter_code
_entity_poly.pdbx_strand_id
1 'polypeptide(L)'
;MTQFLRRPQPFRQIALGLALSVGVVSLGACRQAPESVAAPAASAPAVAKTPAERPAAAVAVAPDAPPAFMAGLKQDMPYARLREAVLAAGWAPLRDPACWDNVGGTAAVCGALPETESCSGDGACLLWFVDPASGRRLRVSAYGPYERWNVSGEESTFAVRSWDLRPAATAAAAACPAEDFDAFLKRFASDAAARRAFTAPVVEVGELYTDAEGNDASRTVYVPADAYRDFDMVYRDGAFHHEDVKGAVDAAALPVKIESPSANVRMVRFDYGMSEGNSYRFENRGGCWTLTGDPEPPSP
;
A
#
# COMPACT_ATOMS: atom_id res chain seq x y z
N MET A 1 -41.53 -6.80 -16.08
CA MET A 1 -41.38 -5.42 -16.56
C MET A 1 -40.02 -5.31 -17.25
N THR A 2 -39.99 -4.54 -18.32
CA THR A 2 -39.18 -4.73 -19.53
C THR A 2 -37.73 -4.23 -19.41
N GLN A 3 -36.84 -4.96 -20.09
CA GLN A 3 -35.45 -4.68 -20.52
C GLN A 3 -34.89 -3.26 -20.36
N PHE A 4 -33.61 -3.16 -19.95
CA PHE A 4 -32.63 -2.30 -20.62
C PHE A 4 -31.22 -2.91 -20.54
N LEU A 5 -30.82 -3.60 -21.62
CA LEU A 5 -29.43 -3.91 -21.92
C LEU A 5 -28.86 -2.73 -22.71
N ARG A 6 -27.82 -2.06 -22.20
CA ARG A 6 -26.98 -1.18 -23.03
C ARG A 6 -25.56 -1.74 -23.07
N ARG A 7 -25.20 -2.27 -24.24
CA ARG A 7 -23.82 -2.53 -24.64
C ARG A 7 -23.12 -1.21 -24.95
N PRO A 8 -21.84 -1.01 -24.58
CA PRO A 8 -21.03 0.06 -25.15
C PRO A 8 -20.53 -0.35 -26.55
N GLN A 9 -20.67 0.58 -27.51
CA GLN A 9 -20.05 0.51 -28.84
C GLN A 9 -18.71 1.25 -28.81
N PRO A 10 -17.67 0.78 -29.54
CA PRO A 10 -16.38 1.44 -29.61
C PRO A 10 -16.44 2.64 -30.56
N PHE A 11 -16.07 3.83 -30.06
CA PHE A 11 -15.92 5.01 -30.91
C PHE A 11 -14.61 4.94 -31.71
N ARG A 12 -14.77 5.15 -33.01
CA ARG A 12 -13.77 5.12 -34.06
C ARG A 12 -12.69 6.20 -33.87
N GLN A 13 -11.47 5.80 -34.23
CA GLN A 13 -10.32 6.65 -34.51
C GLN A 13 -10.65 7.75 -35.52
N ILE A 14 -10.26 8.99 -35.21
CA ILE A 14 -10.06 10.04 -36.20
C ILE A 14 -8.57 10.35 -36.20
N ALA A 15 -7.88 9.87 -37.24
CA ALA A 15 -6.56 10.33 -37.61
C ALA A 15 -6.72 11.70 -38.30
N LEU A 16 -6.06 12.72 -37.79
CA LEU A 16 -5.82 13.95 -38.53
C LEU A 16 -4.32 14.25 -38.46
N GLY A 17 -3.64 13.97 -39.56
CA GLY A 17 -2.27 14.43 -39.78
C GLY A 17 -2.27 15.92 -40.07
N LEU A 18 -1.32 16.63 -39.48
CA LEU A 18 -0.80 17.87 -40.03
C LEU A 18 0.71 17.85 -39.93
N ALA A 19 1.35 17.68 -41.08
CA ALA A 19 2.76 18.01 -41.29
C ALA A 19 2.87 19.53 -41.42
N LEU A 20 3.93 20.15 -40.89
CA LEU A 20 4.69 21.19 -41.61
C LEU A 20 5.97 21.64 -40.87
N SER A 21 7.07 21.63 -41.63
CA SER A 21 8.18 22.60 -41.73
C SER A 21 9.00 22.98 -40.47
N VAL A 22 10.29 22.60 -40.40
CA VAL A 22 11.47 23.28 -40.99
C VAL A 22 11.81 24.60 -40.29
N GLY A 23 12.96 24.60 -39.61
CA GLY A 23 13.63 25.78 -39.06
C GLY A 23 15.05 25.45 -38.61
N VAL A 24 16.01 25.61 -39.53
CA VAL A 24 17.47 25.62 -39.31
C VAL A 24 17.88 26.98 -38.71
N VAL A 25 19.11 27.05 -38.18
CA VAL A 25 19.96 28.25 -37.84
C VAL A 25 20.14 28.39 -36.32
N SER A 26 21.31 28.64 -35.71
CA SER A 26 22.74 28.53 -36.02
C SER A 26 23.52 28.80 -34.72
N LEU A 27 24.71 28.21 -34.63
CA LEU A 27 25.95 28.65 -33.94
C LEU A 27 25.89 29.82 -32.93
N GLY A 28 26.40 29.57 -31.73
CA GLY A 28 26.86 30.58 -30.78
C GLY A 28 27.88 29.99 -29.81
N ALA A 29 29.16 30.05 -30.17
CA ALA A 29 30.27 29.74 -29.28
C ALA A 29 30.58 30.95 -28.38
N CYS A 30 30.84 30.73 -27.09
CA CYS A 30 31.78 31.53 -26.32
C CYS A 30 32.36 30.72 -25.16
N ARG A 31 33.65 30.40 -25.31
CA ARG A 31 34.60 30.05 -24.24
C ARG A 31 34.67 31.20 -23.23
N GLN A 32 34.72 30.89 -21.94
CA GLN A 32 35.54 31.61 -20.96
C GLN A 32 35.72 30.77 -19.68
N ALA A 33 36.92 30.24 -19.53
CA ALA A 33 37.64 30.03 -18.27
C ALA A 33 39.00 30.75 -18.47
N PRO A 34 39.80 31.11 -17.45
CA PRO A 34 39.74 30.65 -16.05
C PRO A 34 39.86 31.80 -15.04
N GLU A 35 39.55 31.54 -13.76
CA GLU A 35 40.21 32.30 -12.70
C GLU A 35 40.51 31.40 -11.50
N SER A 36 41.79 31.08 -11.40
CA SER A 36 42.46 30.40 -10.30
C SER A 36 42.68 31.42 -9.19
N VAL A 37 41.89 31.35 -8.12
CA VAL A 37 42.19 32.07 -6.87
C VAL A 37 42.73 31.08 -5.85
N ALA A 38 43.88 31.47 -5.30
CA ALA A 38 44.74 30.73 -4.42
C ALA A 38 44.10 30.32 -3.09
N ALA A 39 44.59 29.19 -2.59
CA ALA A 39 44.35 28.64 -1.27
C ALA A 39 44.91 29.54 -0.14
N PRO A 40 44.22 29.58 1.01
CA PRO A 40 44.86 29.74 2.30
C PRO A 40 44.97 28.39 3.04
N ALA A 41 46.00 28.34 3.88
CA ALA A 41 46.54 27.18 4.53
C ALA A 41 45.63 26.53 5.59
N ALA A 42 45.74 25.20 5.63
CA ALA A 42 45.80 24.33 6.79
C ALA A 42 45.21 24.83 8.13
N SER A 43 44.13 24.18 8.55
CA SER A 43 43.86 23.89 9.96
C SER A 43 43.49 22.41 10.06
N ALA A 44 44.32 21.67 10.77
CA ALA A 44 44.18 20.24 11.00
C ALA A 44 42.88 19.93 11.77
N PRO A 45 42.05 18.97 11.34
CA PRO A 45 40.98 18.47 12.18
C PRO A 45 41.59 17.53 13.23
N ALA A 46 41.31 17.84 14.50
CA ALA A 46 41.51 16.92 15.61
C ALA A 46 40.71 15.64 15.36
N VAL A 47 41.40 14.50 15.41
CA VAL A 47 40.79 13.17 15.34
C VAL A 47 39.91 12.98 16.57
N ALA A 48 38.62 13.26 16.42
CA ALA A 48 37.62 12.87 17.39
C ALA A 48 37.49 11.35 17.34
N LYS A 49 37.76 10.71 18.48
CA LYS A 49 37.62 9.26 18.67
C LYS A 49 36.15 8.88 18.46
N THR A 50 35.89 8.10 17.41
CA THR A 50 34.61 7.41 17.19
C THR A 50 34.27 6.59 18.44
N PRO A 51 33.12 6.82 19.10
CA PRO A 51 32.59 5.88 20.08
C PRO A 51 32.32 4.56 19.37
N ALA A 52 32.89 3.47 19.88
CA ALA A 52 32.62 2.12 19.40
C ALA A 52 31.11 1.88 19.45
N GLU A 53 30.50 1.80 18.27
CA GLU A 53 29.12 1.46 18.07
C GLU A 53 28.90 0.05 18.63
N ARG A 54 28.16 0.00 19.73
CA ARG A 54 27.77 -1.24 20.40
C ARG A 54 26.94 -2.03 19.39
N PRO A 55 27.31 -3.27 19.01
CA PRO A 55 26.50 -4.08 18.11
C PRO A 55 25.08 -4.12 18.63
N ALA A 56 24.14 -3.59 17.85
CA ALA A 56 22.72 -3.70 18.14
C ALA A 56 22.43 -5.20 18.25
N ALA A 57 22.15 -5.65 19.47
CA ALA A 57 21.72 -7.01 19.71
C ALA A 57 20.48 -7.23 18.84
N ALA A 58 20.61 -8.11 17.84
CA ALA A 58 19.49 -8.55 17.04
C ALA A 58 18.42 -9.05 18.02
N VAL A 59 17.29 -8.35 18.07
CA VAL A 59 16.13 -8.80 18.83
C VAL A 59 15.69 -10.09 18.15
N ALA A 60 16.04 -11.22 18.77
CA ALA A 60 15.55 -12.51 18.35
C ALA A 60 14.02 -12.46 18.45
N VAL A 61 13.35 -12.46 17.30
CA VAL A 61 11.90 -12.58 17.22
C VAL A 61 11.55 -13.91 17.90
N ALA A 62 10.80 -13.82 19.00
CA ALA A 62 10.34 -14.99 19.73
C ALA A 62 9.57 -15.94 18.79
N PRO A 63 9.65 -17.26 19.00
CA PRO A 63 9.09 -18.26 18.10
C PRO A 63 7.57 -18.10 17.90
N ASP A 64 7.11 -18.60 16.75
CA ASP A 64 5.74 -18.64 16.20
C ASP A 64 4.67 -19.29 17.11
N ALA A 65 4.52 -18.83 18.34
CA ALA A 65 3.41 -19.24 19.19
C ALA A 65 2.09 -18.79 18.54
N PRO A 66 1.07 -19.67 18.49
CA PRO A 66 -0.27 -19.26 18.11
C PRO A 66 -0.76 -18.12 19.01
N PRO A 67 -1.41 -17.09 18.45
CA PRO A 67 -2.07 -16.06 19.25
C PRO A 67 -3.01 -16.65 20.32
N ALA A 68 -3.05 -16.03 21.50
CA ALA A 68 -3.85 -16.52 22.62
C ALA A 68 -5.35 -16.67 22.29
N PHE A 69 -5.91 -15.80 21.44
CA PHE A 69 -7.32 -15.88 21.04
C PHE A 69 -7.66 -17.17 20.30
N MET A 70 -6.68 -17.81 19.63
CA MET A 70 -6.92 -19.05 18.88
C MET A 70 -7.40 -20.19 19.77
N ALA A 71 -7.04 -20.20 21.05
CA ALA A 71 -7.49 -21.22 22.00
C ALA A 71 -9.01 -21.17 22.27
N GLY A 72 -9.66 -20.02 22.00
CA GLY A 72 -11.11 -19.85 22.15
C GLY A 72 -11.92 -20.17 20.89
N LEU A 73 -11.27 -20.41 19.75
CA LEU A 73 -11.95 -20.66 18.49
C LEU A 73 -12.56 -22.06 18.44
N LYS A 74 -13.78 -22.16 17.91
CA LYS A 74 -14.52 -23.41 17.79
C LYS A 74 -15.17 -23.49 16.42
N GLN A 75 -15.22 -24.68 15.85
CA GLN A 75 -16.06 -24.93 14.69
C GLN A 75 -17.53 -24.64 15.06
N ASP A 76 -18.30 -24.15 14.09
CA ASP A 76 -19.70 -23.78 14.21
C ASP A 76 -19.99 -22.58 15.14
N MET A 77 -18.97 -21.88 15.64
CA MET A 77 -19.20 -20.61 16.34
C MET A 77 -19.67 -19.52 15.37
N PRO A 78 -20.49 -18.55 15.83
CA PRO A 78 -20.83 -17.37 15.06
C PRO A 78 -19.60 -16.63 14.54
N TYR A 79 -19.58 -16.27 13.26
CA TYR A 79 -18.47 -15.53 12.66
C TYR A 79 -18.19 -14.21 13.38
N ALA A 80 -19.22 -13.45 13.76
CA ALA A 80 -19.08 -12.22 14.54
C ALA A 80 -18.22 -12.38 15.79
N ARG A 81 -18.34 -13.51 16.50
CA ARG A 81 -17.57 -13.79 17.72
C ARG A 81 -16.10 -14.03 17.43
N LEU A 82 -15.79 -14.73 16.34
CA LEU A 82 -14.41 -14.91 15.90
C LEU A 82 -13.82 -13.56 15.52
N ARG A 83 -14.53 -12.78 14.70
CA ARG A 83 -14.09 -11.46 14.25
C ARG A 83 -13.83 -10.51 15.43
N GLU A 84 -14.75 -10.45 16.39
CA GLU A 84 -14.59 -9.68 17.63
C GLU A 84 -13.30 -10.07 18.36
N ALA A 85 -13.04 -11.36 18.56
CA ALA A 85 -11.84 -11.85 19.25
C ALA A 85 -10.54 -11.56 18.48
N VAL A 86 -10.56 -11.69 17.16
CA VAL A 86 -9.42 -11.40 16.28
C VAL A 86 -9.08 -9.91 16.33
N LEU A 87 -10.08 -9.04 16.14
CA LEU A 87 -9.89 -7.58 16.19
C LEU A 87 -9.44 -7.10 17.58
N ALA A 88 -10.00 -7.67 18.65
CA ALA A 88 -9.59 -7.37 20.03
C ALA A 88 -8.14 -7.77 20.32
N ALA A 89 -7.58 -8.73 19.57
CA ALA A 89 -6.17 -9.12 19.65
C ALA A 89 -5.24 -8.24 18.81
N GLY A 90 -5.73 -7.15 18.20
CA GLY A 90 -4.94 -6.22 17.38
C GLY A 90 -4.69 -6.69 15.95
N TRP A 91 -5.34 -7.78 15.52
CA TRP A 91 -5.35 -8.19 14.12
C TRP A 91 -6.33 -7.32 13.34
N ALA A 92 -6.12 -7.20 12.03
CA ALA A 92 -6.94 -6.36 11.16
C ALA A 92 -7.44 -7.14 9.93
N PRO A 93 -8.56 -6.71 9.31
CA PRO A 93 -9.02 -7.27 8.05
C PRO A 93 -7.95 -7.13 6.96
N LEU A 94 -7.69 -8.21 6.23
CA LEU A 94 -6.80 -8.21 5.07
C LEU A 94 -7.65 -8.20 3.80
N ARG A 95 -7.58 -7.10 3.08
CA ARG A 95 -8.26 -6.87 1.80
C ARG A 95 -7.63 -7.71 0.71
N ASP A 96 -8.45 -8.49 0.01
CA ASP A 96 -8.13 -9.02 -1.31
C ASP A 96 -8.61 -8.05 -2.40
N PRO A 97 -7.71 -7.43 -3.19
CA PRO A 97 -8.10 -6.58 -4.32
C PRO A 97 -8.93 -7.32 -5.38
N ALA A 98 -8.82 -8.65 -5.48
CA ALA A 98 -9.58 -9.47 -6.41
C ALA A 98 -10.96 -9.91 -5.88
N CYS A 99 -11.37 -9.48 -4.68
CA CYS A 99 -12.62 -9.94 -4.06
C CYS A 99 -13.83 -9.81 -5.00
N TRP A 100 -14.02 -8.64 -5.62
CA TRP A 100 -15.14 -8.40 -6.54
C TRP A 100 -15.13 -9.33 -7.75
N ASP A 101 -13.97 -9.61 -8.34
CA ASP A 101 -13.87 -10.56 -9.44
C ASP A 101 -14.19 -12.00 -8.96
N ASN A 102 -13.66 -12.37 -7.78
CA ASN A 102 -13.84 -13.70 -7.19
C ASN A 102 -15.29 -14.03 -6.81
N VAL A 103 -16.08 -13.02 -6.44
CA VAL A 103 -17.50 -13.17 -6.06
C VAL A 103 -18.47 -12.94 -7.23
N GLY A 104 -17.97 -12.68 -8.44
CA GLY A 104 -18.79 -12.49 -9.64
C GLY A 104 -19.32 -11.08 -9.87
N GLY A 105 -18.59 -10.05 -9.40
CA GLY A 105 -18.86 -8.64 -9.67
C GLY A 105 -19.16 -7.83 -8.40
N THR A 106 -20.21 -7.02 -8.43
CA THR A 106 -20.56 -6.01 -7.41
C THR A 106 -21.20 -6.59 -6.14
N ALA A 107 -20.77 -7.77 -5.68
CA ALA A 107 -21.37 -8.37 -4.48
C ALA A 107 -21.06 -7.53 -3.24
N ALA A 108 -22.09 -7.24 -2.45
CA ALA A 108 -21.99 -6.37 -1.28
C ALA A 108 -21.08 -6.94 -0.17
N VAL A 109 -20.80 -8.26 -0.18
CA VAL A 109 -19.95 -8.92 0.80
C VAL A 109 -18.53 -8.33 0.86
N CYS A 110 -17.93 -7.98 -0.28
CA CYS A 110 -16.61 -7.35 -0.31
C CYS A 110 -16.61 -5.97 0.34
N GLY A 111 -17.72 -5.23 0.20
CA GLY A 111 -17.91 -3.94 0.88
C GLY A 111 -18.15 -4.12 2.38
N ALA A 112 -18.99 -5.09 2.78
CA ALA A 112 -19.40 -5.30 4.16
C ALA A 112 -18.32 -5.96 5.03
N LEU A 113 -17.57 -6.91 4.47
CA LEU A 113 -16.54 -7.71 5.13
C LEU A 113 -15.22 -7.51 4.36
N PRO A 114 -14.40 -6.50 4.72
CA PRO A 114 -13.17 -6.18 4.01
C PRO A 114 -12.16 -7.34 3.97
N GLU A 115 -12.25 -8.25 4.93
CA GLU A 115 -11.47 -9.48 5.00
C GLU A 115 -11.85 -10.54 3.94
N THR A 116 -12.91 -10.36 3.17
CA THR A 116 -13.38 -11.38 2.21
C THR A 116 -12.42 -11.53 1.03
N GLU A 117 -11.98 -12.76 0.75
CA GLU A 117 -11.27 -13.14 -0.49
C GLU A 117 -12.27 -13.63 -1.54
N SER A 118 -13.17 -14.52 -1.14
CA SER A 118 -14.18 -15.10 -2.01
C SER A 118 -15.39 -15.58 -1.21
N CYS A 119 -16.55 -15.59 -1.86
CA CYS A 119 -17.80 -16.12 -1.33
C CYS A 119 -18.60 -16.71 -2.50
N SER A 120 -18.94 -18.00 -2.41
CA SER A 120 -19.78 -18.67 -3.40
C SER A 120 -21.26 -18.46 -3.12
N GLY A 121 -22.09 -18.63 -4.15
CA GLY A 121 -23.54 -18.45 -4.06
C GLY A 121 -24.26 -19.45 -3.16
N ASP A 122 -23.60 -20.54 -2.75
CA ASP A 122 -24.09 -21.48 -1.72
C ASP A 122 -23.75 -21.05 -0.28
N GLY A 123 -23.05 -19.92 -0.13
CA GLY A 123 -22.75 -19.30 1.16
C GLY A 123 -21.41 -19.71 1.78
N ALA A 124 -20.54 -20.45 1.06
CA ALA A 124 -19.18 -20.70 1.53
C ALA A 124 -18.28 -19.48 1.27
N CYS A 125 -17.62 -18.98 2.30
CA CYS A 125 -16.75 -17.81 2.24
C CYS A 125 -15.33 -18.12 2.77
N LEU A 126 -14.35 -17.46 2.16
CA LEU A 126 -12.96 -17.42 2.60
C LEU A 126 -12.61 -15.99 2.98
N LEU A 127 -12.08 -15.83 4.19
CA LEU A 127 -11.77 -14.54 4.78
C LEU A 127 -10.35 -14.52 5.36
N TRP A 128 -9.72 -13.35 5.38
CA TRP A 128 -8.35 -13.15 5.85
C TRP A 128 -8.21 -12.02 6.84
N PHE A 129 -7.44 -12.29 7.88
CA PHE A 129 -6.93 -11.27 8.79
C PHE A 129 -5.41 -11.25 8.74
N VAL A 130 -4.82 -10.13 9.12
CA VAL A 130 -3.39 -9.97 9.27
C VAL A 130 -3.06 -9.39 10.64
N ASP A 131 -1.95 -9.85 11.21
CA ASP A 131 -1.27 -9.20 12.31
C ASP A 131 -0.33 -8.14 11.73
N PRO A 132 -0.63 -6.83 11.86
CA PRO A 132 0.22 -5.79 11.26
C PRO A 132 1.64 -5.77 11.82
N ALA A 133 1.85 -6.25 13.05
CA ALA A 133 3.16 -6.24 13.70
C ALA A 133 4.08 -7.34 13.17
N SER A 134 3.54 -8.53 12.91
CA SER A 134 4.33 -9.68 12.44
C SER A 134 4.17 -9.98 10.95
N GLY A 135 3.12 -9.48 10.30
CA GLY A 135 2.75 -9.82 8.92
C GLY A 135 2.14 -11.22 8.76
N ARG A 136 1.95 -11.98 9.86
CA ARG A 136 1.28 -13.29 9.83
C ARG A 136 -0.17 -13.13 9.45
N ARG A 137 -0.72 -14.13 8.75
CA ARG A 137 -2.09 -14.09 8.23
C ARG A 137 -2.93 -15.20 8.84
N LEU A 138 -4.19 -14.91 9.11
CA LEU A 138 -5.17 -15.88 9.60
C LEU A 138 -6.22 -16.04 8.52
N ARG A 139 -6.29 -17.23 7.93
CA ARG A 139 -7.37 -17.61 7.03
C ARG A 139 -8.51 -18.15 7.84
N VAL A 140 -9.73 -17.80 7.48
CA VAL A 140 -10.97 -18.28 8.08
C VAL A 140 -11.87 -18.76 6.95
N SER A 141 -12.42 -19.97 7.09
CA SER A 141 -13.54 -20.41 6.27
C SER A 141 -14.82 -20.28 7.09
N ALA A 142 -15.86 -19.70 6.49
CA ALA A 142 -17.19 -19.59 7.08
C ALA A 142 -18.25 -20.05 6.08
N TYR A 143 -19.42 -20.43 6.58
CA TYR A 143 -20.54 -20.86 5.74
C TYR A 143 -21.87 -20.32 6.28
N GLY A 144 -22.71 -19.85 5.37
CA GLY A 144 -24.06 -19.36 5.64
C GLY A 144 -24.32 -18.00 4.97
N PRO A 145 -25.47 -17.37 5.25
CA PRO A 145 -25.81 -16.06 4.69
C PRO A 145 -24.98 -14.96 5.35
N TYR A 146 -24.04 -14.37 4.60
CA TYR A 146 -23.16 -13.32 5.13
C TYR A 146 -23.95 -12.06 5.52
N GLU A 147 -25.14 -11.82 4.98
CA GLU A 147 -25.98 -10.65 5.33
C GLU A 147 -26.31 -10.61 6.83
N ARG A 148 -26.19 -11.76 7.51
CA ARG A 148 -26.40 -11.91 8.95
C ARG A 148 -25.09 -12.11 9.72
N TRP A 149 -23.95 -11.73 9.14
CA TRP A 149 -22.63 -11.93 9.74
C TRP A 149 -22.50 -11.29 11.12
N ASN A 150 -23.17 -10.15 11.37
CA ASN A 150 -23.13 -9.38 12.61
C ASN A 150 -24.34 -9.59 13.53
N VAL A 151 -25.17 -10.61 13.27
CA VAL A 151 -26.29 -10.94 14.16
C VAL A 151 -25.75 -11.66 15.39
N SER A 152 -26.17 -11.24 16.58
CA SER A 152 -25.75 -11.82 17.85
C SER A 152 -26.53 -13.10 18.20
N GLY A 153 -25.91 -13.99 18.97
CA GLY A 153 -26.59 -15.15 19.57
C GLY A 153 -26.82 -16.32 18.58
N GLU A 154 -27.79 -17.17 18.90
CA GLU A 154 -28.12 -18.39 18.13
C GLU A 154 -28.73 -18.09 16.74
N GLU A 155 -29.14 -16.85 16.48
CA GLU A 155 -29.65 -16.41 15.18
C GLU A 155 -28.54 -16.18 14.13
N SER A 156 -27.27 -16.18 14.56
CA SER A 156 -26.13 -16.09 13.65
C SER A 156 -25.99 -17.38 12.86
N THR A 157 -26.38 -17.33 11.59
CA THR A 157 -26.32 -18.48 10.68
C THR A 157 -25.06 -18.51 9.82
N PHE A 158 -24.24 -17.45 9.89
CA PHE A 158 -22.91 -17.40 9.27
C PHE A 158 -21.87 -17.90 10.26
N ALA A 159 -21.48 -19.17 10.10
CA ALA A 159 -20.72 -19.91 11.10
C ALA A 159 -19.32 -20.28 10.60
N VAL A 160 -18.35 -20.24 11.51
CA VAL A 160 -16.96 -20.63 11.26
C VAL A 160 -16.86 -22.13 10.99
N ARG A 161 -16.12 -22.52 9.96
CA ARG A 161 -15.89 -23.91 9.57
C ARG A 161 -14.46 -24.37 9.84
N SER A 162 -13.49 -23.51 9.56
CA SER A 162 -12.09 -23.79 9.82
C SER A 162 -11.29 -22.49 9.90
N TRP A 163 -10.08 -22.58 10.43
CA TRP A 163 -9.12 -21.49 10.44
C TRP A 163 -7.70 -22.03 10.35
N ASP A 164 -6.81 -21.27 9.71
CA ASP A 164 -5.39 -21.61 9.60
C ASP A 164 -4.50 -20.37 9.71
N LEU A 165 -3.47 -20.48 10.55
CA LEU A 165 -2.45 -19.47 10.70
C LEU A 165 -1.36 -19.69 9.64
N ARG A 166 -1.04 -18.64 8.91
CA ARG A 166 0.01 -18.59 7.89
C ARG A 166 1.15 -17.69 8.37
N PRO A 167 2.41 -18.09 8.13
CA PRO A 167 3.54 -17.23 8.40
C PRO A 167 3.48 -15.99 7.50
N ALA A 168 4.19 -14.94 7.91
CA ALA A 168 4.38 -13.78 7.07
C ALA A 168 5.13 -14.16 5.79
N ALA A 169 4.80 -13.50 4.67
CA ALA A 169 5.60 -13.60 3.47
C ALA A 169 7.01 -13.11 3.77
N THR A 170 8.01 -13.95 3.53
CA THR A 170 9.41 -13.56 3.70
C THR A 170 9.83 -12.75 2.49
N ALA A 171 10.10 -11.45 2.68
CA ALA A 171 10.74 -10.64 1.65
C ALA A 171 12.18 -11.11 1.44
N ALA A 172 12.62 -11.16 0.19
CA ALA A 172 14.03 -11.43 -0.11
C ALA A 172 14.88 -10.31 0.50
N ALA A 173 16.01 -10.68 1.13
CA ALA A 173 16.94 -9.71 1.66
C ALA A 173 17.51 -8.86 0.52
N ALA A 174 17.25 -7.55 0.56
CA ALA A 174 17.80 -6.58 -0.37
C ALA A 174 18.65 -5.56 0.42
N ALA A 175 19.75 -5.11 -0.18
CA ALA A 175 20.54 -4.04 0.40
C ALA A 175 19.75 -2.74 0.37
N CYS A 176 19.81 -1.97 1.47
CA CYS A 176 19.10 -0.70 1.56
C CYS A 176 19.50 0.23 0.40
N PRO A 177 18.55 0.83 -0.34
CA PRO A 177 18.90 1.65 -1.50
C PRO A 177 19.58 2.95 -1.10
N ALA A 178 19.20 3.51 0.06
CA ALA A 178 19.82 4.65 0.72
C ALA A 178 19.30 4.79 2.16
N GLU A 179 20.14 5.30 3.06
CA GLU A 179 19.75 5.63 4.44
C GLU A 179 19.05 7.00 4.54
N ASP A 180 19.50 7.96 3.73
CA ASP A 180 18.83 9.26 3.59
C ASP A 180 17.47 9.09 2.91
N PHE A 181 16.44 9.74 3.45
CA PHE A 181 15.06 9.53 2.98
C PHE A 181 14.84 10.08 1.57
N ASP A 182 15.41 11.23 1.23
CA ASP A 182 15.20 11.83 -0.09
C ASP A 182 15.86 10.98 -1.18
N ALA A 183 17.09 10.52 -0.93
CA ALA A 183 17.78 9.58 -1.81
C ALA A 183 17.02 8.25 -1.92
N PHE A 184 16.51 7.74 -0.80
CA PHE A 184 15.70 6.52 -0.77
C PHE A 184 14.43 6.69 -1.61
N LEU A 185 13.65 7.74 -1.39
CA LEU A 185 12.37 7.96 -2.06
C LEU A 185 12.55 8.07 -3.58
N LYS A 186 13.59 8.79 -4.03
CA LYS A 186 13.93 8.87 -5.47
C LYS A 186 14.26 7.49 -6.04
N ARG A 187 15.01 6.66 -5.32
CA ARG A 187 15.36 5.31 -5.77
C ARG A 187 14.15 4.38 -5.75
N PHE A 188 13.34 4.44 -4.70
CA PHE A 188 12.08 3.72 -4.58
C PHE A 188 11.15 4.05 -5.74
N ALA A 189 10.95 5.34 -6.04
CA ALA A 189 10.07 5.79 -7.13
C ALA A 189 10.66 5.60 -8.55
N SER A 190 11.92 5.19 -8.71
CA SER A 190 12.53 4.96 -10.03
C SER A 190 12.82 3.49 -10.34
N ASP A 191 12.69 2.59 -9.37
CA ASP A 191 13.10 1.20 -9.50
C ASP A 191 12.01 0.25 -8.96
N ALA A 192 11.35 -0.48 -9.86
CA ALA A 192 10.30 -1.44 -9.50
C ALA A 192 10.80 -2.58 -8.59
N ALA A 193 12.07 -2.97 -8.68
CA ALA A 193 12.64 -3.97 -7.77
C ALA A 193 12.81 -3.39 -6.37
N ALA A 194 13.23 -2.12 -6.26
CA ALA A 194 13.26 -1.41 -4.98
C ALA A 194 11.85 -1.27 -4.39
N ARG A 195 10.84 -0.89 -5.20
CA ARG A 195 9.44 -0.83 -4.74
C ARG A 195 8.96 -2.15 -4.13
N ARG A 196 9.25 -3.28 -4.80
CA ARG A 196 8.87 -4.61 -4.29
C ARG A 196 9.63 -5.00 -3.02
N ALA A 197 10.92 -4.70 -2.95
CA ALA A 197 11.77 -5.12 -1.83
C ALA A 197 11.57 -4.27 -0.57
N PHE A 198 11.19 -3.00 -0.73
CA PHE A 198 11.05 -2.02 0.36
C PHE A 198 9.60 -1.58 0.58
N THR A 199 8.64 -2.41 0.19
CA THR A 199 7.25 -2.33 0.67
C THR A 199 7.06 -3.36 1.78
N ALA A 200 6.45 -2.95 2.89
CA ALA A 200 6.18 -3.84 4.02
C ALA A 200 5.29 -5.01 3.57
N PRO A 201 5.40 -6.21 4.19
CA PRO A 201 4.63 -7.39 3.78
C PRO A 201 3.11 -7.17 3.68
N VAL A 202 2.60 -6.21 4.44
CA VAL A 202 1.28 -5.60 4.29
C VAL A 202 1.39 -4.08 4.34
N VAL A 203 0.53 -3.41 3.59
CA VAL A 203 0.40 -1.96 3.52
C VAL A 203 -0.93 -1.58 4.15
N GLU A 204 -0.91 -0.66 5.11
CA GLU A 204 -2.14 -0.05 5.64
C GLU A 204 -2.76 0.87 4.58
N VAL A 205 -4.05 0.73 4.29
CA VAL A 205 -4.72 1.53 3.25
C VAL A 205 -5.98 2.17 3.81
N GLY A 206 -6.14 3.48 3.60
CA GLY A 206 -7.39 4.20 3.80
C GLY A 206 -8.35 3.92 2.64
N GLU A 207 -9.51 3.36 2.93
CA GLU A 207 -10.54 3.02 1.94
C GLU A 207 -11.80 3.84 2.19
N LEU A 208 -12.37 4.45 1.15
CA LEU A 208 -13.73 4.98 1.19
C LEU A 208 -14.74 3.85 0.97
N TYR A 209 -15.79 3.84 1.77
CA TYR A 209 -16.91 2.92 1.60
C TYR A 209 -18.22 3.61 1.94
N THR A 210 -19.31 3.11 1.37
CA THR A 210 -20.66 3.55 1.73
C THR A 210 -21.16 2.68 2.88
N ASP A 211 -21.54 3.32 4.00
CA ASP A 211 -22.10 2.63 5.16
C ASP A 211 -23.53 2.10 4.93
N ALA A 212 -24.13 1.49 5.94
CA ALA A 212 -25.47 0.92 5.83
C ALA A 212 -26.56 1.97 5.67
N GLU A 213 -26.28 3.20 6.08
CA GLU A 213 -27.13 4.38 6.00
C GLU A 213 -26.99 5.12 4.65
N GLY A 214 -26.01 4.73 3.82
CA GLY A 214 -25.76 5.35 2.53
C GLY A 214 -24.79 6.53 2.57
N ASN A 215 -24.08 6.75 3.68
CA ASN A 215 -23.09 7.81 3.81
C ASN A 215 -21.71 7.32 3.38
N ASP A 216 -20.93 8.22 2.78
CA ASP A 216 -19.51 7.98 2.54
C ASP A 216 -18.75 8.05 3.87
N ALA A 217 -18.03 6.98 4.17
CA ALA A 217 -17.19 6.83 5.34
C ALA A 217 -15.81 6.33 4.92
N SER A 218 -14.81 6.54 5.78
CA SER A 218 -13.49 5.96 5.60
C SER A 218 -13.25 4.84 6.61
N ARG A 219 -12.49 3.83 6.19
CA ARG A 219 -11.97 2.78 7.07
C ARG A 219 -10.52 2.49 6.74
N THR A 220 -9.82 1.92 7.71
CA THR A 220 -8.48 1.37 7.50
C THR A 220 -8.60 -0.12 7.19
N VAL A 221 -7.99 -0.55 6.10
CA VAL A 221 -7.78 -1.96 5.75
C VAL A 221 -6.29 -2.22 5.54
N TYR A 222 -5.92 -3.48 5.36
CA TYR A 222 -4.54 -3.85 5.01
C TYR A 222 -4.55 -4.59 3.68
N VAL A 223 -3.56 -4.32 2.84
CA VAL A 223 -3.38 -4.97 1.53
C VAL A 223 -2.03 -5.72 1.52
N PRO A 224 -1.97 -6.97 1.02
CA PRO A 224 -0.70 -7.66 0.78
C PRO A 224 0.26 -6.84 -0.10
N ALA A 225 1.56 -6.83 0.21
CA ALA A 225 2.56 -6.10 -0.59
C ALA A 225 2.57 -6.48 -2.07
N ASP A 226 2.38 -7.77 -2.36
CA ASP A 226 2.32 -8.32 -3.70
C ASP A 226 1.02 -8.00 -4.44
N ALA A 227 0.01 -7.49 -3.74
CA ALA A 227 -1.28 -7.06 -4.30
C ALA A 227 -1.45 -5.53 -4.30
N TYR A 228 -0.67 -4.78 -3.52
CA TYR A 228 -0.72 -3.32 -3.48
C TYR A 228 -0.19 -2.70 -4.78
N ARG A 229 -0.95 -1.77 -5.37
CA ARG A 229 -0.65 -1.13 -6.67
C ARG A 229 -0.79 0.39 -6.67
N ASP A 230 -1.21 0.99 -5.57
CA ASP A 230 -1.66 2.39 -5.53
C ASP A 230 -0.51 3.39 -5.28
N PHE A 231 0.75 2.93 -5.36
CA PHE A 231 1.90 3.82 -5.41
C PHE A 231 2.08 4.37 -6.83
N ASP A 232 1.58 5.58 -7.06
CA ASP A 232 1.42 6.23 -8.37
C ASP A 232 2.49 7.29 -8.65
N MET A 233 3.60 7.29 -7.91
CA MET A 233 4.71 8.22 -8.11
C MET A 233 5.89 7.57 -8.84
N VAL A 234 6.43 8.28 -9.83
CA VAL A 234 7.66 7.91 -10.54
C VAL A 234 8.69 9.04 -10.48
N TYR A 235 9.96 8.72 -10.22
CA TYR A 235 11.05 9.70 -10.29
C TYR A 235 11.85 9.52 -11.59
N ARG A 236 11.85 10.55 -12.45
CA ARG A 236 12.60 10.59 -13.71
C ARG A 236 12.97 12.03 -14.07
N ASP A 237 14.01 12.23 -14.88
CA ASP A 237 14.41 13.54 -15.37
C ASP A 237 14.61 14.62 -14.28
N GLY A 238 14.99 14.19 -13.07
CA GLY A 238 15.24 15.06 -11.93
C GLY A 238 14.01 15.43 -11.10
N ALA A 239 12.81 15.00 -11.46
CA ALA A 239 11.56 15.33 -10.79
C ALA A 239 10.68 14.09 -10.49
N PHE A 240 9.72 14.25 -9.58
CA PHE A 240 8.63 13.30 -9.42
C PHE A 240 7.55 13.57 -10.46
N HIS A 241 6.84 12.52 -10.86
CA HIS A 241 5.73 12.55 -11.81
C HIS A 241 4.65 11.59 -11.34
N HIS A 242 3.40 11.87 -11.68
CA HIS A 242 2.28 10.96 -11.48
C HIS A 242 2.27 9.88 -12.58
N GLU A 243 2.01 8.64 -12.21
CA GLU A 243 1.86 7.45 -13.05
C GLU A 243 0.43 6.93 -12.88
N ASP A 244 -0.38 6.97 -13.95
CA ASP A 244 -1.75 6.49 -13.88
C ASP A 244 -1.84 4.96 -13.74
N VAL A 245 -3.07 4.45 -13.52
CA VAL A 245 -3.34 3.01 -13.39
C VAL A 245 -2.97 2.16 -14.64
N LYS A 246 -2.68 2.81 -15.78
CA LYS A 246 -2.23 2.16 -17.02
C LYS A 246 -0.71 2.26 -17.20
N GLY A 247 0.00 2.89 -16.27
CA GLY A 247 1.44 3.15 -16.34
C GLY A 247 1.81 4.35 -17.22
N ALA A 248 0.84 5.19 -17.60
CA ALA A 248 1.14 6.42 -18.32
C ALA A 248 1.66 7.46 -17.33
N VAL A 249 2.85 7.98 -17.60
CA VAL A 249 3.51 8.94 -16.70
C VAL A 249 3.39 10.35 -17.27
N ASP A 250 2.88 11.25 -16.46
CA ASP A 250 2.69 12.64 -16.80
C ASP A 250 4.00 13.36 -17.12
N ALA A 251 3.93 14.30 -18.06
CA ALA A 251 5.07 15.14 -18.41
C ALA A 251 5.30 16.25 -17.36
N ALA A 252 4.24 16.70 -16.70
CA ALA A 252 4.34 17.71 -15.65
C ALA A 252 5.05 17.13 -14.42
N ALA A 253 5.91 17.94 -13.80
CA ALA A 253 6.51 17.60 -12.52
C ALA A 253 5.43 17.65 -11.42
N LEU A 254 5.37 16.61 -10.60
CA LEU A 254 4.50 16.48 -9.44
C LEU A 254 5.17 17.14 -8.23
N PRO A 255 4.58 18.21 -7.65
CA PRO A 255 5.06 18.79 -6.40
C PRO A 255 4.81 17.82 -5.24
N VAL A 256 5.86 17.46 -4.52
CA VAL A 256 5.80 16.52 -3.40
C VAL A 256 6.14 17.25 -2.10
N LYS A 257 5.29 17.08 -1.09
CA LYS A 257 5.50 17.56 0.27
C LYS A 257 5.91 16.38 1.15
N ILE A 258 7.05 16.52 1.83
CA ILE A 258 7.54 15.52 2.78
C ILE A 258 7.43 16.07 4.20
N GLU A 259 6.68 15.37 5.04
CA GLU A 259 6.54 15.67 6.46
C GLU A 259 7.27 14.61 7.29
N SER A 260 7.75 15.01 8.47
CA SER A 260 8.49 14.13 9.39
C SER A 260 7.80 14.07 10.75
N PRO A 261 6.72 13.28 10.90
CA PRO A 261 5.99 13.17 12.17
C PRO A 261 6.86 12.67 13.33
N SER A 262 7.89 11.87 13.03
CA SER A 262 8.89 11.42 14.00
C SER A 262 10.24 11.16 13.31
N ALA A 263 11.27 10.81 14.10
CA ALA A 263 12.57 10.44 13.55
C ALA A 263 12.49 9.28 12.55
N ASN A 264 11.61 8.30 12.82
CA ASN A 264 11.50 7.05 12.05
C ASN A 264 10.29 7.01 11.13
N VAL A 265 9.55 8.12 10.97
CA VAL A 265 8.36 8.18 10.11
C VAL A 265 8.49 9.34 9.15
N ARG A 266 8.14 9.09 7.88
CA ARG A 266 7.99 10.11 6.85
C ARG A 266 6.62 9.97 6.21
N MET A 267 5.98 11.11 5.98
CA MET A 267 4.74 11.18 5.22
C MET A 267 5.01 11.93 3.94
N VAL A 268 4.81 11.28 2.80
CA VAL A 268 4.92 11.87 1.48
C VAL A 268 3.51 12.20 1.03
N ARG A 269 3.24 13.45 0.67
CA ARG A 269 1.95 13.89 0.15
C ARG A 269 2.13 14.64 -1.15
N PHE A 270 1.14 14.55 -2.02
CA PHE A 270 1.06 15.39 -3.20
C PHE A 270 -0.40 15.73 -3.50
N ASP A 271 -0.58 16.87 -4.16
CA ASP A 271 -1.86 17.26 -4.75
C ASP A 271 -1.74 17.08 -6.27
N TYR A 272 -2.78 16.55 -6.89
CA TYR A 272 -2.86 16.27 -8.32
C TYR A 272 -4.25 16.70 -8.85
N GLY A 273 -4.30 17.66 -9.77
CA GLY A 273 -5.59 18.22 -10.21
C GLY A 273 -6.37 18.94 -9.10
N MET A 274 -7.72 18.90 -9.16
CA MET A 274 -8.60 19.65 -8.23
C MET A 274 -9.16 18.82 -7.08
N SER A 275 -8.94 17.50 -7.11
CA SER A 275 -9.50 16.54 -6.15
C SER A 275 -8.61 15.31 -5.97
N GLU A 276 -7.60 15.12 -6.83
CA GLU A 276 -6.79 13.91 -6.78
C GLU A 276 -5.55 14.23 -5.93
N GLY A 277 -5.15 13.30 -5.10
CA GLY A 277 -4.09 13.52 -4.13
C GLY A 277 -3.95 12.28 -3.31
N ASN A 278 -2.72 11.96 -2.95
CA ASN A 278 -2.44 10.77 -2.18
C ASN A 278 -1.38 11.03 -1.13
N SER A 279 -1.32 10.15 -0.14
CA SER A 279 -0.33 10.17 0.91
C SER A 279 0.31 8.80 1.10
N TYR A 280 1.61 8.78 1.37
CA TYR A 280 2.35 7.56 1.62
C TYR A 280 3.14 7.66 2.90
N ARG A 281 2.97 6.65 3.76
CA ARG A 281 3.69 6.52 5.01
C ARG A 281 4.88 5.60 4.86
N PHE A 282 6.06 6.13 5.12
CA PHE A 282 7.30 5.38 5.19
C PHE A 282 7.81 5.30 6.62
N GLU A 283 8.30 4.13 7.01
CA GLU A 283 8.93 3.91 8.32
C GLU A 283 10.37 3.46 8.17
N ASN A 284 11.27 3.97 9.02
CA ASN A 284 12.63 3.48 9.12
C ASN A 284 12.66 2.24 10.04
N ARG A 285 13.00 1.09 9.47
CA ARG A 285 13.08 -0.20 10.16
C ARG A 285 14.48 -0.77 9.98
N GLY A 286 15.25 -0.79 11.06
CA GLY A 286 16.62 -1.33 11.05
C GLY A 286 17.57 -0.53 10.15
N GLY A 287 17.41 0.80 10.06
CA GLY A 287 18.27 1.68 9.27
C GLY A 287 17.84 1.85 7.81
N CYS A 288 16.75 1.20 7.38
CA CYS A 288 16.23 1.36 6.03
C CYS A 288 14.76 1.78 6.03
N TRP A 289 14.39 2.62 5.06
CA TRP A 289 13.00 3.05 4.88
C TRP A 289 12.18 1.97 4.18
N THR A 290 10.89 1.90 4.52
CA THR A 290 9.95 0.93 3.96
C THR A 290 8.59 1.60 3.81
N LEU A 291 7.91 1.40 2.68
CA LEU A 291 6.52 1.82 2.51
C LEU A 291 5.62 0.96 3.40
N THR A 292 4.86 1.59 4.28
CA THR A 292 4.04 0.90 5.30
C THR A 292 2.58 1.27 5.23
N GLY A 293 2.23 2.36 4.54
CA GLY A 293 0.84 2.75 4.41
C GLY A 293 0.57 3.76 3.33
N ASP A 294 -0.70 3.83 3.00
CA ASP A 294 -1.41 4.74 2.12
C ASP A 294 -2.65 5.22 2.91
N PRO A 295 -2.45 6.07 3.93
CA PRO A 295 -3.42 6.21 5.01
C PRO A 295 -4.61 7.13 4.70
N GLU A 296 -4.49 7.98 3.68
CA GLU A 296 -5.55 8.91 3.29
C GLU A 296 -6.19 8.36 2.02
N PRO A 297 -7.49 8.02 2.04
CA PRO A 297 -8.13 7.62 0.81
C PRO A 297 -8.06 8.76 -0.20
N PRO A 298 -7.95 8.46 -1.51
CA PRO A 298 -7.99 9.49 -2.53
C PRO A 298 -9.28 10.30 -2.37
N SER A 299 -9.16 11.63 -2.33
CA SER A 299 -10.32 12.50 -2.28
C SER A 299 -11.13 12.35 -3.59
N PRO A 300 -12.47 12.30 -3.51
CA PRO A 300 -13.31 12.29 -4.70
C PRO A 300 -13.29 13.62 -5.48
#